data_AF-A0A2A5NXZ2-F1
#
_entry.id   AF-A0A2A5NXZ2-F1
#
_cell.length_a   1.000
_cell.length_b   1.000
_cell.length_c   1.000
_cell.angle_alpha   90.00
_cell.angle_beta   90.00
_cell.angle_gamma   90.00
#
_symmetry.space_group_name_H-M   'P 1'
#
loop_
_entity.id
_entity.type
_entity.pdbx_description
1 polymer ?
#
loop_
_entity_poly.entity_id
_entity_poly.type
_entity_poly.pdbx_seq_one_letter_code
_entity_poly.pdbx_strand_id
1 'polypeptide(L)'
;MTGEAEGKLRVPSRAVLELEGGGFRGIEPDVFIHVKGYSMARVTHLDIEHEELDGLLPPGDGRFLEVRGIKGGLKVTLDPPSKGVRALIVESGLLNHVLRPGEATRAWVGGKHGGIYIGFRKAEVERLEGLATRLYGVKPRCRR
;
A
#
# COMPACT_ATOMS: atom_id res chain seq x y z
N MET A 1 7.48 -2.32 -18.81
CA MET A 1 8.03 -1.03 -18.36
C MET A 1 7.07 -0.43 -17.35
N THR A 2 7.26 -0.70 -16.07
CA THR A 2 6.48 -0.07 -14.98
C THR A 2 7.44 0.72 -14.13
N GLY A 3 8.03 1.75 -14.75
CA GLY A 3 8.81 2.79 -14.08
C GLY A 3 7.92 3.93 -13.61
N GLU A 4 8.54 4.87 -12.89
CA GLU A 4 7.95 6.11 -12.38
C GLU A 4 7.16 6.84 -13.47
N ALA A 5 5.84 6.67 -13.45
CA ALA A 5 4.91 7.45 -14.26
C ALA A 5 4.56 8.74 -13.50
N GLU A 6 4.21 9.81 -14.21
CA GLU A 6 3.74 11.06 -13.59
C GLU A 6 2.70 10.74 -12.50
N GLY A 7 2.93 11.22 -11.27
CA GLY A 7 2.05 11.00 -10.11
C GLY A 7 2.11 9.62 -9.43
N LYS A 8 3.00 8.71 -9.83
CA LYS A 8 3.43 7.55 -9.02
C LYS A 8 4.72 7.90 -8.29
N LEU A 9 4.63 8.07 -6.96
CA LEU A 9 5.72 8.59 -6.14
C LEU A 9 6.30 7.47 -5.29
N ARG A 10 7.57 7.12 -5.53
CA ARG A 10 8.22 6.02 -4.82
C ARG A 10 8.36 6.32 -3.33
N VAL A 11 8.11 5.34 -2.49
CA VAL A 11 8.30 5.41 -1.04
C VAL A 11 9.40 4.41 -0.69
N PRO A 12 10.59 4.86 -0.26
CA PRO A 12 11.64 3.96 0.19
C PRO A 12 11.11 3.04 1.29
N SER A 13 11.07 1.75 1.01
CA SER A 13 10.43 0.75 1.85
C SER A 13 11.13 -0.60 1.74
N ARG A 14 11.02 -1.41 2.78
CA ARG A 14 11.22 -2.87 2.74
C ARG A 14 9.91 -3.54 3.11
N ALA A 15 9.77 -4.83 2.85
CA ALA A 15 8.64 -5.55 3.41
C ALA A 15 9.00 -6.95 3.90
N VAL A 16 8.16 -7.44 4.80
CA VAL A 16 8.25 -8.77 5.38
C VAL A 16 6.89 -9.44 5.26
N LEU A 17 6.87 -10.61 4.66
CA LEU A 17 5.72 -11.51 4.65
C LEU A 17 5.74 -12.36 5.91
N GLU A 18 4.63 -12.36 6.60
CA GLU A 18 4.39 -13.20 7.76
C GLU A 18 3.61 -14.44 7.31
N LEU A 19 4.16 -15.63 7.52
CA LEU A 19 3.61 -16.88 7.01
C LEU A 19 2.70 -17.55 8.04
N GLU A 20 1.70 -18.32 7.59
CA GLU A 20 0.78 -19.06 8.47
C GLU A 20 1.51 -20.02 9.42
N GLY A 21 2.57 -20.67 8.94
CA GLY A 21 3.38 -21.62 9.72
C GLY A 21 4.33 -21.00 10.75
N GLY A 22 4.27 -19.69 11.01
CA GLY A 22 5.11 -19.03 12.01
C GLY A 22 6.49 -18.55 11.52
N GLY A 23 6.65 -18.36 10.21
CA GLY A 23 7.87 -17.84 9.59
C GLY A 23 7.74 -16.39 9.11
N PHE A 24 8.88 -15.78 8.82
CA PHE A 24 8.98 -14.47 8.18
C PHE A 24 9.84 -14.56 6.92
N ARG A 25 9.43 -13.89 5.85
CA ARG A 25 10.20 -13.78 4.60
C ARG A 25 10.35 -12.31 4.22
N GLY A 26 11.58 -11.84 4.14
CA GLY A 26 11.88 -10.49 3.65
C GLY A 26 11.76 -10.42 2.13
N ILE A 27 11.20 -9.31 1.63
CA ILE A 27 11.10 -8.95 0.22
C ILE A 27 11.44 -7.46 0.05
N GLU A 28 11.84 -7.06 -1.16
CA GLU A 28 12.15 -5.67 -1.49
C GLU A 28 11.14 -5.13 -2.52
N PRO A 29 9.91 -4.78 -2.09
CA PRO A 29 8.87 -4.31 -3.01
C PRO A 29 9.11 -2.86 -3.44
N ASP A 30 8.64 -2.55 -4.63
CA ASP A 30 8.45 -1.17 -5.05
C ASP A 30 7.12 -0.64 -4.50
N VAL A 31 7.21 0.33 -3.58
CA VAL A 31 6.05 0.96 -2.95
C VAL A 31 5.84 2.34 -3.55
N PHE A 32 4.62 2.65 -4.00
CA PHE A 32 4.30 3.93 -4.60
C PHE A 32 3.05 4.56 -4.01
N ILE A 33 3.07 5.87 -3.81
CA ILE A 33 1.84 6.66 -3.69
C ILE A 33 1.35 6.94 -5.10
N HIS A 34 0.20 6.38 -5.46
CA HIS A 34 -0.43 6.64 -6.74
C HIS A 34 -1.48 7.74 -6.57
N VAL A 35 -1.11 8.96 -6.93
CA VAL A 35 -1.89 10.17 -6.66
C VAL A 35 -3.09 10.29 -7.61
N LYS A 36 -4.26 10.66 -7.07
CA LYS A 36 -5.49 10.90 -7.83
C LYS A 36 -5.28 11.85 -9.01
N GLY A 37 -5.84 11.47 -10.15
CA GLY A 37 -5.86 12.24 -11.39
C GLY A 37 -4.57 12.13 -12.21
N TYR A 38 -3.65 11.26 -11.80
CA TYR A 38 -2.47 10.86 -12.55
C TYR A 38 -2.58 9.40 -12.92
N SER A 39 -2.00 9.00 -14.06
CA SER A 39 -1.93 7.59 -14.49
C SER A 39 -3.26 6.83 -14.33
N MET A 40 -4.38 7.52 -14.63
CA MET A 40 -5.77 7.05 -14.50
C MET A 40 -6.27 6.73 -13.07
N ALA A 41 -5.51 7.05 -12.01
CA ALA A 41 -5.96 6.90 -10.64
C ALA A 41 -7.20 7.77 -10.35
N ARG A 42 -8.32 7.14 -10.01
CA ARG A 42 -9.55 7.84 -9.62
C ARG A 42 -9.52 8.34 -8.17
N VAL A 43 -8.73 7.68 -7.32
CA VAL A 43 -8.52 7.96 -5.90
C VAL A 43 -7.04 7.73 -5.59
N THR A 44 -6.47 8.52 -4.67
CA THR A 44 -5.10 8.33 -4.21
C THR A 44 -5.00 7.04 -3.38
N HIS A 45 -4.08 6.15 -3.73
CA HIS A 45 -3.90 4.85 -3.07
C HIS A 45 -2.41 4.49 -2.97
N LEU A 46 -2.10 3.47 -2.17
CA LEU A 46 -0.74 2.96 -2.03
C LEU A 46 -0.58 1.67 -2.85
N ASP A 47 0.29 1.70 -3.84
CA ASP A 47 0.70 0.54 -4.62
C ASP A 47 1.88 -0.17 -3.95
N ILE A 48 1.86 -1.51 -3.91
CA ILE A 48 2.97 -2.34 -3.44
C ILE A 48 3.21 -3.41 -4.49
N GLU A 49 4.32 -3.29 -5.21
CA GLU A 49 4.67 -4.10 -6.38
C GLU A 49 5.84 -5.03 -6.05
N HIS A 50 5.62 -6.34 -6.14
CA HIS A 50 6.64 -7.39 -6.01
C HIS A 50 6.07 -8.71 -6.54
N GLU A 51 6.90 -9.53 -7.17
CA GLU A 51 6.45 -10.82 -7.74
C GLU A 51 5.86 -11.78 -6.69
N GLU A 52 6.41 -11.81 -5.47
CA GLU A 52 5.85 -12.62 -4.38
C GLU A 52 4.46 -12.17 -3.89
N LEU A 53 4.05 -10.95 -4.23
CA LEU A 53 2.71 -10.45 -3.93
C LEU A 53 1.72 -10.77 -5.05
N ASP A 54 2.18 -11.27 -6.19
CA ASP A 54 1.33 -11.56 -7.34
C ASP A 54 0.33 -12.68 -7.03
N GLY A 55 -0.95 -12.39 -7.31
CA GLY A 55 -2.05 -13.28 -7.00
C GLY A 55 -2.25 -13.58 -5.51
N LEU A 56 -1.59 -12.85 -4.58
CA LEU A 56 -1.93 -12.88 -3.15
C LEU A 56 -3.41 -12.52 -2.97
N LEU A 57 -3.88 -11.56 -3.76
CA LEU A 57 -5.29 -11.33 -4.06
C LEU A 57 -5.45 -11.39 -5.59
N PRO A 58 -6.54 -11.96 -6.13
CA PRO A 58 -6.74 -12.04 -7.58
C PRO A 58 -6.78 -10.64 -8.22
N PRO A 59 -6.19 -10.45 -9.42
CA PRO A 59 -6.30 -9.20 -10.15
C PRO A 59 -7.76 -8.81 -10.43
N GLY A 60 -8.11 -7.55 -10.15
CA GLY A 60 -9.49 -7.06 -10.31
C GLY A 60 -10.43 -7.44 -9.16
N ASP A 61 -9.94 -8.19 -8.18
CA ASP A 61 -10.65 -8.53 -6.95
C ASP A 61 -9.91 -7.98 -5.72
N GLY A 62 -10.57 -8.01 -4.57
CA GLY A 62 -10.04 -7.49 -3.33
C GLY A 62 -11.01 -7.66 -2.18
N ARG A 63 -10.59 -7.21 -1.00
CA ARG A 63 -11.42 -7.26 0.19
C ARG A 63 -11.00 -6.22 1.21
N PHE A 64 -11.90 -5.94 2.14
CA PHE A 64 -11.60 -5.04 3.25
C PHE A 64 -10.77 -5.75 4.32
N LEU A 65 -9.51 -5.35 4.44
CA LEU A 65 -8.56 -5.88 5.41
C LEU A 65 -8.25 -4.85 6.50
N GLU A 66 -7.79 -5.32 7.65
CA GLU A 66 -7.21 -4.45 8.67
C GLU A 66 -5.82 -4.00 8.20
N VAL A 67 -5.63 -2.68 8.16
CA VAL A 67 -4.32 -2.04 7.98
C VAL A 67 -4.01 -1.27 9.24
N ARG A 68 -2.89 -1.60 9.89
CA ARG A 68 -2.46 -1.03 11.16
C ARG A 68 -1.13 -0.31 11.02
N GLY A 69 -1.02 0.88 11.59
CA GLY A 69 0.25 1.54 11.78
C GLY A 69 1.08 0.78 12.82
N ILE A 70 2.31 0.41 12.45
CA ILE A 70 3.31 -0.14 13.38
C ILE A 70 4.49 0.84 13.46
N LYS A 71 5.35 0.68 14.47
CA LYS A 71 6.55 1.52 14.57
C LYS A 71 7.41 1.33 13.32
N GLY A 72 7.56 2.39 12.52
CA GLY A 72 8.36 2.37 11.31
C GLY A 72 7.65 1.83 10.07
N GLY A 73 6.32 1.67 10.06
CA GLY A 73 5.64 1.11 8.89
C GLY A 73 4.15 0.82 9.04
N LEU A 74 3.64 -0.05 8.16
CA LEU A 74 2.27 -0.56 8.17
C LEU A 74 2.26 -2.09 8.23
N LYS A 75 1.25 -2.66 8.88
CA LYS A 75 0.92 -4.09 8.80
C LYS A 75 -0.46 -4.25 8.17
N VAL A 76 -0.53 -5.04 7.11
CA VAL A 76 -1.77 -5.46 6.44
C VAL A 76 -2.04 -6.91 6.84
N THR A 77 -3.12 -7.16 7.56
CA THR A 77 -3.50 -8.52 7.98
C THR A 77 -4.39 -9.15 6.91
N LEU A 78 -4.04 -10.33 6.44
CA LEU A 78 -4.81 -11.13 5.49
C LEU A 78 -5.67 -12.11 6.28
N ASP A 79 -6.97 -11.84 6.35
CA ASP A 79 -7.94 -12.70 7.03
C ASP A 79 -9.15 -13.00 6.12
N PRO A 80 -9.37 -14.27 5.73
CA PRO A 80 -8.48 -15.42 5.94
C PRO A 80 -7.11 -15.25 5.25
N PRO A 81 -6.05 -15.93 5.70
CA PRO A 81 -4.76 -15.94 5.01
C PRO A 81 -4.87 -16.34 3.53
N SER A 82 -3.89 -15.92 2.72
CA SER A 82 -3.87 -16.23 1.29
C SER A 82 -2.48 -16.68 0.88
N LYS A 83 -2.40 -17.74 0.06
CA LYS A 83 -1.14 -18.35 -0.40
C LYS A 83 -0.12 -18.60 0.73
N GLY A 84 -0.59 -18.99 1.93
CA GLY A 84 0.28 -19.24 3.09
C GLY A 84 0.78 -17.99 3.80
N VAL A 85 0.33 -16.79 3.42
CA VAL A 85 0.69 -15.50 4.03
C VAL A 85 -0.46 -15.00 4.90
N ARG A 86 -0.16 -14.71 6.18
CA ARG A 86 -1.10 -14.14 7.15
C ARG A 86 -1.06 -12.62 7.22
N ALA A 87 0.09 -12.00 6.91
CA ALA A 87 0.22 -10.56 6.90
C ALA A 87 1.37 -10.09 6.02
N LEU A 88 1.25 -8.86 5.53
CA LEU A 88 2.31 -8.10 4.89
C LEU A 88 2.70 -6.94 5.80
N ILE A 89 3.98 -6.84 6.14
CA ILE A 89 4.55 -5.75 6.92
C ILE A 89 5.38 -4.89 5.98
N VAL A 90 5.01 -3.62 5.79
CA VAL A 90 5.76 -2.66 4.98
C VAL A 90 6.49 -1.70 5.89
N GLU A 91 7.81 -1.75 5.86
CA GLU A 91 8.71 -0.95 6.67
C GLU A 91 9.07 0.34 5.95
N SER A 92 8.42 1.44 6.34
CA SER A 92 8.80 2.79 5.97
C SER A 92 8.25 3.78 6.99
N GLY A 93 9.14 4.53 7.66
CA GLY A 93 8.75 5.54 8.64
C GLY A 93 7.85 6.64 8.06
N LEU A 94 7.91 6.88 6.74
CA LEU A 94 7.04 7.82 6.04
C LEU A 94 5.56 7.41 6.11
N LEU A 95 5.28 6.11 6.09
CA LEU A 95 3.91 5.59 6.15
C LEU A 95 3.25 5.82 7.52
N ASN A 96 4.03 6.10 8.57
CA ASN A 96 3.47 6.49 9.86
C ASN A 96 2.82 7.89 9.87
N HIS A 97 3.03 8.70 8.82
CA HIS A 97 2.24 9.91 8.60
C HIS A 97 0.81 9.61 8.10
N VAL A 98 0.60 8.41 7.53
CA VAL A 98 -0.71 7.95 7.06
C VAL A 98 -1.48 7.28 8.20
N LEU A 99 -0.85 6.33 8.90
CA LEU A 99 -1.38 5.67 10.09
C LEU A 99 -0.31 5.62 11.18
N ARG A 100 -0.58 6.25 12.33
CA ARG A 100 0.37 6.25 13.45
C ARG A 100 0.51 4.85 14.05
N PRO A 101 1.62 4.53 14.71
CA PRO A 101 1.74 3.29 15.46
C PRO A 101 0.56 3.09 16.43
N GLY A 102 -0.15 1.97 16.29
CA GLY A 102 -1.35 1.64 17.07
C GLY A 102 -2.69 2.08 16.45
N GLU A 103 -2.70 3.00 15.48
CA GLU A 103 -3.89 3.31 14.70
C GLU A 103 -4.18 2.16 13.72
N ALA A 104 -5.45 1.79 13.58
CA ALA A 104 -5.89 0.80 12.61
C ALA A 104 -7.09 1.32 11.82
N THR A 105 -7.19 0.89 10.57
CA THR A 105 -8.33 1.20 9.69
C THR A 105 -8.69 -0.04 8.88
N ARG A 106 -9.96 -0.13 8.49
CA ARG A 106 -10.37 -1.09 7.45
C ARG A 106 -10.27 -0.41 6.09
N ALA A 107 -9.32 -0.87 5.29
CA ALA A 107 -9.05 -0.38 3.95
C ALA A 107 -9.36 -1.46 2.91
N TRP A 108 -9.71 -1.04 1.69
CA TRP A 108 -9.81 -1.95 0.56
C TRP A 108 -8.41 -2.36 0.13
N VAL A 109 -8.11 -3.65 0.13
CA VAL A 109 -6.85 -4.17 -0.43
C VAL A 109 -7.21 -4.99 -1.65
N GLY A 110 -6.73 -4.57 -2.81
CA GLY A 110 -7.02 -5.20 -4.09
C GLY A 110 -5.78 -5.84 -4.70
N GLY A 111 -6.00 -6.93 -5.43
CA GLY A 111 -4.97 -7.59 -6.23
C GLY A 111 -4.74 -6.87 -7.55
N LYS A 112 -3.50 -6.85 -8.00
CA LYS A 112 -3.12 -6.45 -9.36
C LYS A 112 -2.01 -7.36 -9.87
N HIS A 113 -1.75 -7.30 -11.17
CA HIS A 113 -0.61 -8.01 -11.73
C HIS A 113 0.69 -7.48 -11.11
N GLY A 114 1.48 -8.40 -10.54
CA GLY A 114 2.76 -8.09 -9.90
C GLY A 114 2.64 -7.40 -8.54
N GLY A 115 1.48 -7.43 -7.87
CA GLY A 115 1.38 -6.86 -6.54
C GLY A 115 -0.03 -6.67 -6.00
N ILE A 116 -0.13 -5.76 -5.04
CA ILE A 116 -1.40 -5.33 -4.44
C ILE A 116 -1.47 -3.80 -4.39
N TYR A 117 -2.66 -3.29 -4.09
CA TYR A 117 -2.84 -1.88 -3.75
C TYR A 117 -3.75 -1.72 -2.54
N ILE A 118 -3.55 -0.64 -1.78
CA ILE A 118 -4.32 -0.29 -0.59
C ILE A 118 -5.11 1.00 -0.87
N GLY A 119 -6.42 0.84 -1.04
CA GLY A 119 -7.41 1.91 -1.09
C GLY A 119 -7.87 2.29 0.32
N PHE A 120 -7.29 3.36 0.84
CA PHE A 120 -7.60 3.89 2.16
C PHE A 120 -8.95 4.62 2.23
N ARG A 121 -9.43 4.88 3.46
CA ARG A 121 -10.58 5.77 3.68
C ARG A 121 -10.15 7.23 3.55
N LYS A 122 -11.14 8.12 3.46
CA LYS A 122 -10.93 9.55 3.18
C LYS A 122 -9.87 10.21 4.08
N ALA A 123 -9.91 9.95 5.39
CA ALA A 123 -8.98 10.55 6.34
C ALA A 123 -7.51 10.15 6.06
N GLU A 124 -7.26 8.87 5.77
CA GLU A 124 -5.91 8.40 5.43
C GLU A 124 -5.51 8.79 4.00
N VAL A 125 -6.46 8.88 3.07
CA VAL A 125 -6.23 9.44 1.73
C VAL A 125 -5.73 10.88 1.81
N GLU A 126 -6.37 11.73 2.61
CA GLU A 126 -5.93 13.12 2.82
C GLU A 126 -4.51 13.19 3.40
N ARG A 127 -4.17 12.30 4.33
CA ARG A 127 -2.81 12.18 4.87
C ARG A 127 -1.81 11.73 3.80
N LEU A 128 -2.18 10.77 2.96
CA LEU A 128 -1.35 10.26 1.87
C LEU A 128 -1.09 11.34 0.79
N GLU A 129 -2.12 12.13 0.45
CA GLU A 129 -2.00 13.29 -0.45
C GLU A 129 -1.17 14.42 0.16
N GLY A 130 -1.31 14.65 1.47
CA GLY A 130 -0.44 15.57 2.22
C GLY A 130 1.02 15.15 2.19
N LEU A 131 1.30 13.85 2.34
CA LEU A 131 2.64 13.28 2.24
C LEU A 131 3.22 13.45 0.82
N ALA A 132 2.43 13.13 -0.21
CA ALA A 132 2.80 13.35 -1.61
C ALA A 132 3.15 14.82 -1.90
N THR A 133 2.31 15.74 -1.39
CA THR A 133 2.54 17.18 -1.55
C THR A 133 3.81 17.63 -0.84
N ARG A 134 4.04 17.18 0.41
CA ARG A 134 5.18 17.60 1.23
C ARG A 134 6.51 17.11 0.68
N LEU A 135 6.56 15.86 0.20
CA LEU A 135 7.81 15.23 -0.23
C LEU A 135 8.13 15.51 -1.69
N TYR A 136 7.11 15.58 -2.55
CA TYR A 136 7.29 15.61 -4.00
C TYR A 136 6.65 16.83 -4.68
N GLY A 137 5.95 17.70 -3.94
CA GLY A 137 5.23 18.84 -4.52
C GLY A 137 4.02 18.45 -5.39
N VAL A 138 3.64 17.18 -5.40
CA VAL A 138 2.56 16.65 -6.25
C VAL A 138 1.24 16.67 -5.50
N LYS A 139 0.26 17.37 -6.07
CA LYS A 139 -1.11 17.48 -5.55
C LYS A 139 -2.09 16.67 -6.40
N PRO A 140 -3.15 16.11 -5.81
CA PRO A 140 -4.20 15.42 -6.56
C PRO A 140 -4.86 16.35 -7.58
N ARG A 141 -5.13 15.82 -8.79
CA ARG A 141 -5.87 16.55 -9.83
C ARG A 141 -7.35 16.24 -9.70
N CYS A 142 -8.18 17.28 -9.52
CA CYS A 142 -9.59 17.15 -9.82
C CYS A 142 -9.76 17.21 -11.33
N ARG A 143 -10.37 16.18 -11.92
CA ARG A 143 -10.98 16.36 -13.25
C ARG A 143 -12.10 17.39 -13.08
N ARG A 144 -12.06 18.46 -13.88
CA ARG A 144 -13.24 19.27 -14.17
C ARG A 144 -14.25 18.43 -14.96
#